data_AF-A0A940PHU0-F1
#
_entry.id   AF-A0A940PHU0-F1
#
_cell.length_a   1.000
_cell.length_b   1.000
_cell.length_c   1.000
_cell.angle_alpha   90.00
_cell.angle_beta   90.00
_cell.angle_gamma   90.00
#
_symmetry.space_group_name_H-M   'P 1'
#
loop_
_entity.id
_entity.type
_entity.pdbx_description
1 polymer ?
#
loop_
_entity_poly.entity_id
_entity_poly.type
_entity_poly.pdbx_seq_one_letter_code
_entity_poly.pdbx_strand_id
1 'polypeptide(L)' 'METTDWLVTELLDLASSSRDYKQKALFFSVVELVKEQAHRQEQLAGELDGSLWSPNKW' A
#
# COMPACT_ATOMS: atom_id res chain seq x y z
N MET A 1 -3.41 -0.24 -7.90
CA MET A 1 -3.21 1.22 -7.77
C MET A 1 -4.50 1.93 -7.41
N GLU A 2 -5.57 1.88 -8.22
CA GLU A 2 -6.83 2.62 -7.97
C GLU A 2 -7.41 2.43 -6.54
N THR A 3 -7.46 1.20 -6.03
CA THR A 3 -7.94 0.93 -4.66
C THR A 3 -7.01 1.49 -3.57
N THR A 4 -5.69 1.43 -3.79
CA THR A 4 -4.68 1.96 -2.86
C THR A 4 -4.76 3.48 -2.80
N ASP A 5 -4.88 4.14 -3.96
CA ASP A 5 -4.93 5.59 -4.08
C ASP A 5 -6.22 6.16 -3.48
N TRP A 6 -7.35 5.48 -3.70
CA TRP A 6 -8.63 5.82 -3.05
C TRP A 6 -8.51 5.72 -1.52
N LEU A 7 -7.96 4.61 -1.01
CA LEU A 7 -7.83 4.40 0.43
C LEU A 7 -6.89 5.41 1.09
N VAL A 8 -5.76 5.73 0.44
CA VAL A 8 -4.83 6.76 0.93
C VAL A 8 -5.52 8.12 0.99
N THR A 9 -6.28 8.48 -0.04
CA THR A 9 -7.04 9.74 -0.07
C THR A 9 -8.01 9.84 1.09
N GLU A 10 -8.82 8.79 1.32
CA GLU A 10 -9.80 8.76 2.40
C GLU A 10 -9.13 8.90 3.79
N LEU A 11 -8.01 8.20 4.00
CA LEU A 11 -7.26 8.28 5.26
C LEU A 11 -6.68 9.68 5.51
N LEU A 12 -6.22 10.37 4.46
CA LEU A 12 -5.73 11.74 4.55
C LEU A 12 -6.86 12.73 4.82
N ASP A 13 -8.05 12.52 4.24
CA ASP A 13 -9.23 13.33 4.52
C ASP A 13 -9.70 13.16 5.97
N LEU A 14 -9.69 11.92 6.49
CA LEU A 14 -9.95 11.64 7.91
C LEU A 14 -8.90 12.27 8.84
N ALA A 15 -7.61 12.26 8.45
CA ALA A 15 -6.56 12.93 9.20
C ALA A 15 -6.72 14.46 9.21
N SER A 16 -7.17 15.04 8.09
CA SER A 16 -7.39 16.48 7.96
C SER A 16 -8.57 16.96 8.81
N SER A 17 -9.63 16.16 8.89
CA SER A 17 -10.86 16.47 9.63
C SER A 17 -10.77 16.19 11.14
N SER A 18 -9.86 15.30 11.56
CA SER A 18 -9.66 15.01 12.98
C SER A 18 -9.04 16.20 13.73
N ARG A 19 -9.42 16.37 15.00
CA ARG A 19 -8.79 17.31 15.95
C ARG A 19 -7.92 16.61 16.99
N ASP A 20 -7.98 15.28 17.06
CA ASP A 20 -7.20 14.47 17.99
C ASP A 20 -5.86 14.08 17.35
N TYR A 21 -4.76 14.49 17.99
CA TYR A 21 -3.41 14.17 17.55
C TYR A 21 -3.17 12.67 17.39
N LYS A 22 -3.66 11.84 18.31
CA LYS A 22 -3.49 10.38 18.27
C LYS A 22 -4.24 9.78 17.08
N GLN A 23 -5.42 10.30 16.75
CA GLN A 23 -6.16 9.86 15.57
C GLN A 23 -5.43 10.24 14.28
N LYS A 24 -4.87 11.45 14.19
CA LYS A 24 -4.03 11.84 13.06
C LYS A 24 -2.84 10.92 12.89
N ALA A 25 -2.10 10.68 13.98
CA ALA A 25 -0.95 9.79 13.97
C ALA A 25 -1.32 8.37 13.52
N LEU A 26 -2.48 7.86 13.97
CA LEU A 26 -3.01 6.58 13.52
C LEU A 26 -3.26 6.58 12.01
N PHE A 27 -4.00 7.56 11.48
CA PHE A 27 -4.30 7.63 10.04
C PHE A 27 -3.02 7.72 9.19
N PHE A 28 -2.05 8.55 9.56
CA PHE A 28 -0.76 8.61 8.86
C PHE A 28 -0.01 7.27 8.93
N SER A 29 -0.03 6.59 10.08
CA SER A 29 0.62 5.27 10.20
C SER A 29 -0.05 4.23 9.30
N VAL A 30 -1.38 4.28 9.16
CA VAL A 30 -2.12 3.39 8.26
C VAL A 30 -1.81 3.71 6.80
N VAL A 31 -1.67 4.98 6.42
CA VAL A 31 -1.24 5.37 5.06
C VAL A 31 0.10 4.74 4.71
N GLU A 32 1.08 4.82 5.60
CA GLU A 32 2.40 4.21 5.37
C GLU A 32 2.32 2.68 5.27
N LEU A 33 1.51 2.04 6.13
CA LEU A 33 1.28 0.60 6.04
C LEU A 33 0.64 0.20 4.71
N VAL A 34 -0.37 0.93 4.24
CA VAL A 34 -1.08 0.65 2.97
C VAL A 34 -0.12 0.73 1.78
N LYS A 35 0.74 1.75 1.73
CA LYS A 35 1.75 1.90 0.68
C LYS A 35 2.76 0.74 0.68
N GLU A 36 3.23 0.35 1.86
CA GLU A 36 4.14 -0.77 2.01
C GLU A 36 3.52 -2.08 1.53
N GLN A 37 2.24 -2.33 1.84
CA GLN A 37 1.55 -3.53 1.35
C GLN A 37 1.39 -3.52 -0.16
N ALA A 38 1.07 -2.36 -0.76
CA ALA A 38 0.98 -2.23 -2.21
C ALA A 38 2.34 -2.54 -2.87
N HIS A 39 3.43 -2.00 -2.32
CA HIS A 39 4.78 -2.28 -2.82
C HIS A 39 5.14 -3.77 -2.75
N ARG A 40 4.81 -4.46 -1.64
CA ARG A 40 5.02 -5.90 -1.50
C ARG A 40 4.21 -6.72 -2.50
N GLN A 41 2.98 -6.32 -2.79
CA GLN A 41 2.17 -6.99 -3.80
C GLN A 41 2.79 -6.88 -5.20
N GLU A 42 3.33 -5.72 -5.56
CA GLU A 42 4.06 -5.52 -6.81
C GLU A 42 5.32 -6.39 -6.89
N GLN A 43 6.11 -6.44 -5.81
CA GLN A 43 7.29 -7.30 -5.73
C GLN A 43 6.93 -8.78 -5.90
N LEU A 44 5.92 -9.26 -5.19
CA LEU A 44 5.47 -10.66 -5.28
C LEU A 44 4.95 -11.01 -6.68
N ALA A 45 4.23 -10.09 -7.33
CA ALA A 45 3.79 -10.29 -8.71
C ALA A 45 4.99 -10.40 -9.66
N GLY A 46 6.01 -9.54 -9.50
CA GLY A 46 7.23 -9.58 -10.31
C GLY A 46 8.06 -10.85 -10.08
N GLU A 47 8.16 -11.34 -8.84
CA GLU A 47 8.83 -12.61 -8.52
C GLU A 47 8.12 -13.80 -9.15
N LEU A 48 6.79 -13.84 -9.09
CA LEU A 48 5.99 -14.88 -9.73
C LEU A 48 6.23 -14.89 -11.24
N ASP A 49 6.16 -13.73 -11.91
CA ASP A 49 6.42 -13.61 -13.35
C ASP A 49 7.86 -14.01 -13.72
N GLY A 50 8.87 -13.56 -12.96
CA GLY A 50 10.26 -13.93 -13.19
C GLY A 50 10.55 -15.43 -12.97
N SER A 51 9.82 -16.07 -12.04
CA SER A 51 9.91 -17.51 -11.81
C SER A 51 9.26 -18.33 -12.94
N LEU A 52 8.19 -17.81 -13.54
CA LEU A 52 7.49 -18.42 -14.68
C LEU A 52 8.29 -18.28 -15.99
N TRP A 53 9.01 -17.17 -16.16
CA TRP A 53 9.87 -16.91 -17.32
C TRP A 53 11.31 -17.46 -17.16
N SER A 54 11.62 -18.14 -16.05
CA SER A 54 12.97 -18.65 -15.80
C SER A 54 13.36 -19.75 -16.80
N PRO A 55 14.36 -19.52 -17.67
CA PRO A 55 14.64 -20.44 -18.75
C PRO A 55 15.30 -21.77 -18.36
N ASN A 56 15.48 -22.03 -17.07
CA ASN A 56 16.05 -23.26 -16.52
C ASN A 56 14.97 -24.26 -16.05
N LYS A 57 13.68 -23.94 -16.22
CA LYS A 57 12.54 -24.80 -15.80
C LYS A 57 11.64 -25.29 -16.94
N TRP A 58 11.97 -25.02 -18.19
CA TRP A 58 11.41 -25.63 -19.39
C TRP A 58 12.46 -26.55 -20.01
#